data_AF-A0A1C0VBE1-F1
#
_entry.id   AF-A0A1C0VBE1-F1
#
_cell.length_a   1.000
_cell.length_b   1.000
_cell.length_c   1.000
_cell.angle_alpha   90.00
_cell.angle_beta   90.00
_cell.angle_gamma   90.00
#
_symmetry.space_group_name_H-M   'P 1'
#
loop_
_entity.id
_entity.type
_entity.pdbx_description
1 polymer ?
#
loop_
_entity_poly.entity_id
_entity_poly.type
_entity_poly.pdbx_seq_one_letter_code
_entity_poly.pdbx_strand_id
1 'polypeptide(L)'
;MTRSPAPLSGVLAKSQALAKPVNQRLTQLFTKPFHKPFTKPLGLSRLLPGTLLSGTLLSGAIGAGPLALGAIAAPTDGGDHWSRSCLAALAERRWLPLNSAGQFQPDEPATPEDLARLLNQAVPEGPPIARTGKDNEPLRRDRAIAMIMTRLGWTDNAADPRAGTLLRQTFEDGERVEFPVRPAVAAAVRAGKVVSYPNPRRLEPERSVTRGEAAAFLCQALNDRLETPATDAFTPFVARPPETRGAWLTNIDSDILFDRDRLRQALENLKAANFNTVYITVWNGGYTLYPSEVAERASGQRIDPHPGLQGRDILAEAIAEGRRLGLAVVPWLEFGLMAPANSELARRNPGWIAQRRDGSNRFQYGRDTRVWLNPGHPDVQKFMTDLVDELAARYPVDGIQFDDHFAYPVELGYDPTTLAQYALERDGQTPPDLATDPDWMRWRSGRLTQLMGQIQQTLKAKRSTAIMSLSPNPQPFAYSTSLQSWSDWVGRGWIDELIVQIYREDPALFEAELLDRDLQIASYKIPVSVGILTGLKVKPMPIDRVATQVQLVRQKQLAGVSFFFYESLWNLTSENRERRQQTIRRLFFNPAFRSNR
;
A
#
# COMPACT_ATOMS: atom_id res chain seq x y z
N MET A 1 -4.28 7.80 63.83
CA MET A 1 -3.75 6.51 64.34
C MET A 1 -3.58 5.57 63.17
N THR A 2 -2.44 4.91 63.18
CA THR A 2 -1.84 4.00 62.19
C THR A 2 -2.72 2.82 61.77
N ARG A 3 -2.62 2.39 60.50
CA ARG A 3 -2.21 1.01 60.16
C ARG A 3 -1.93 0.81 58.65
N SER A 4 -0.92 -0.02 58.43
CA SER A 4 -0.11 -0.29 57.23
C SER A 4 -0.80 -0.91 56.01
N PRO A 5 -0.15 -0.86 54.84
CA PRO A 5 -0.56 -1.50 53.58
C PRO A 5 0.16 -2.86 53.32
N ALA A 6 -0.51 -3.79 52.62
CA ALA A 6 0.04 -4.83 51.70
C ALA A 6 -1.03 -5.91 51.38
N PRO A 7 -0.91 -6.73 50.29
CA PRO A 7 0.14 -6.74 49.27
C PRO A 7 -0.35 -6.69 47.80
N LEU A 8 0.61 -6.33 46.94
CA LEU A 8 0.62 -6.50 45.50
C LEU A 8 0.65 -7.97 45.09
N SER A 9 -0.47 -8.53 44.62
CA SER A 9 -0.49 -9.80 43.87
C SER A 9 -1.78 -9.95 43.06
N GLY A 10 -1.91 -9.19 41.97
CA GLY A 10 -3.11 -9.25 41.11
C GLY A 10 -2.95 -8.67 39.69
N VAL A 11 -1.72 -8.52 39.20
CA VAL A 11 -1.43 -7.82 37.92
C VAL A 11 -1.09 -8.78 36.76
N LEU A 12 -1.02 -10.09 37.00
CA LEU A 12 -0.44 -11.06 36.06
C LEU A 12 -1.36 -11.69 35.00
N ALA A 13 -2.57 -11.18 34.76
CA ALA A 13 -3.51 -11.74 33.76
C ALA A 13 -3.93 -10.78 32.62
N LYS A 14 -3.21 -9.66 32.40
CA LYS A 14 -3.75 -8.46 31.74
C LYS A 14 -3.21 -8.12 30.34
N SER A 15 -2.74 -9.08 29.56
CA SER A 15 -2.12 -8.77 28.25
C SER A 15 -2.38 -9.77 27.12
N GLN A 16 -3.24 -10.77 27.29
CA GLN A 16 -3.47 -11.82 26.27
C GLN A 16 -4.67 -11.61 25.32
N ALA A 17 -5.38 -10.48 25.37
CA ALA A 17 -6.60 -10.28 24.55
C ALA A 17 -6.40 -9.50 23.24
N LEU A 18 -5.18 -9.02 22.95
CA LEU A 18 -4.88 -8.22 21.75
C LEU A 18 -4.00 -8.93 20.71
N ALA A 19 -3.74 -10.22 20.89
CA ALA A 19 -3.09 -11.07 19.88
C ALA A 19 -3.32 -12.55 20.19
N LYS A 20 -4.50 -13.07 19.83
CA LYS A 20 -4.69 -14.51 19.63
C LYS A 20 -5.34 -14.74 18.27
N PRO A 21 -4.62 -15.27 17.28
CA PRO A 21 -5.29 -16.06 16.26
C PRO A 21 -5.89 -17.29 16.96
N VAL A 22 -7.17 -17.56 16.71
CA VAL A 22 -7.79 -18.84 17.04
C VAL A 22 -7.05 -19.91 16.25
N ASN A 23 -6.04 -20.51 16.87
CA ASN A 23 -5.36 -21.69 16.35
C ASN A 23 -5.25 -22.73 17.46
N GLN A 24 -6.42 -23.20 17.91
CA GLN A 24 -6.57 -24.41 18.69
C GLN A 24 -7.87 -25.11 18.28
N ARG A 25 -7.91 -25.64 17.05
CA ARG A 25 -8.80 -26.76 16.65
C ARG A 25 -8.51 -27.32 15.24
N LEU A 26 -7.25 -27.31 14.81
CA LEU A 26 -6.79 -28.06 13.62
C LEU A 26 -5.50 -28.83 13.90
N THR A 27 -5.39 -29.41 15.09
CA THR A 27 -4.32 -30.36 15.44
C THR A 27 -4.94 -31.64 15.99
N GLN A 28 -5.91 -32.19 15.27
CA GLN A 28 -6.39 -33.55 15.43
C GLN A 28 -6.80 -34.07 14.06
N LEU A 29 -5.82 -34.41 13.24
CA LEU A 29 -5.83 -35.43 12.21
C LEU A 29 -4.37 -35.56 11.78
N PHE A 30 -3.83 -36.77 11.81
CA PHE A 30 -2.41 -37.12 11.62
C PHE A 30 -1.50 -37.02 12.85
N THR A 31 -1.81 -37.84 13.85
CA THR A 31 -0.78 -38.50 14.67
C THR A 31 -0.91 -40.00 14.52
N LYS A 32 0.09 -40.67 13.91
CA LYS A 32 0.81 -41.75 14.60
C LYS A 32 2.15 -42.12 13.92
N PRO A 33 3.17 -42.55 14.70
CA PRO A 33 4.58 -42.63 14.32
C PRO A 33 5.15 -44.07 14.31
N PHE A 34 6.35 -44.29 13.74
CA PHE A 34 7.28 -45.40 14.06
C PHE A 34 8.72 -44.95 13.71
N HIS A 35 9.61 -44.59 14.66
CA HIS A 35 10.69 -45.40 15.30
C HIS A 35 11.59 -46.17 14.30
N LYS A 36 12.77 -45.64 13.89
CA LYS A 36 14.17 -45.81 14.44
C LYS A 36 14.79 -47.21 14.19
N PRO A 37 16.15 -47.45 14.24
CA PRO A 37 17.36 -46.66 13.88
C PRO A 37 18.57 -47.50 13.29
N PHE A 38 19.72 -46.83 13.00
CA PHE A 38 21.12 -47.36 12.78
C PHE A 38 21.40 -48.20 11.50
N THR A 39 22.52 -48.14 10.74
CA THR A 39 23.99 -48.11 11.01
C THR A 39 24.81 -47.66 9.76
N LYS A 40 26.02 -47.08 9.93
CA LYS A 40 27.17 -47.05 8.96
C LYS A 40 27.90 -48.44 8.96
N PRO A 41 28.92 -48.82 8.10
CA PRO A 41 29.89 -48.01 7.30
C PRO A 41 30.42 -48.59 5.93
N LEU A 42 31.30 -47.80 5.27
CA LEU A 42 32.53 -48.11 4.47
C LEU A 42 32.57 -48.91 3.14
N GLY A 43 33.32 -48.36 2.16
CA GLY A 43 34.12 -49.10 1.15
C GLY A 43 34.08 -48.53 -0.30
N LEU A 44 34.92 -47.56 -0.71
CA LEU A 44 36.26 -47.67 -1.35
C LEU A 44 36.32 -48.14 -2.83
N SER A 45 36.83 -47.25 -3.71
CA SER A 45 37.96 -47.44 -4.67
C SER A 45 38.03 -46.20 -5.61
N ARG A 46 39.01 -45.29 -5.49
CA ARG A 46 40.40 -45.26 -6.04
C ARG A 46 40.45 -45.15 -7.58
N LEU A 47 41.34 -44.44 -8.29
CA LEU A 47 42.45 -43.46 -8.12
C LEU A 47 42.91 -43.18 -9.61
N LEU A 48 43.08 -41.93 -10.10
CA LEU A 48 44.36 -41.18 -10.35
C LEU A 48 45.37 -41.81 -11.36
N PRO A 49 46.44 -41.13 -11.87
CA PRO A 49 46.89 -39.70 -11.76
C PRO A 49 47.57 -39.06 -13.02
N GLY A 50 47.91 -37.75 -12.92
CA GLY A 50 49.19 -37.15 -13.39
C GLY A 50 49.33 -36.76 -14.88
N THR A 51 50.08 -35.75 -15.33
CA THR A 51 51.14 -34.91 -14.72
C THR A 51 51.42 -33.73 -15.66
N LEU A 52 51.84 -32.57 -15.10
CA LEU A 52 52.39 -31.41 -15.80
C LEU A 52 53.79 -31.70 -16.37
N LEU A 53 54.10 -31.19 -17.56
CA LEU A 53 55.47 -31.08 -18.09
C LEU A 53 55.61 -29.84 -19.00
N SER A 54 56.62 -29.03 -18.67
CA SER A 54 57.14 -27.90 -19.44
C SER A 54 57.83 -28.37 -20.72
N GLY A 55 57.78 -27.56 -21.78
CA GLY A 55 58.58 -27.80 -23.00
C GLY A 55 58.33 -26.79 -24.11
N THR A 56 59.25 -25.83 -24.23
CA THR A 56 59.43 -24.88 -25.33
C THR A 56 59.61 -25.57 -26.68
N LEU A 57 59.09 -25.02 -27.80
CA LEU A 57 59.72 -25.09 -29.14
C LEU A 57 59.05 -24.13 -30.17
N LEU A 58 59.90 -23.23 -30.68
CA LEU A 58 60.00 -22.61 -32.01
C LEU A 58 58.76 -22.12 -32.81
N SER A 59 58.68 -20.78 -32.91
CA SER A 59 58.61 -19.95 -34.13
C SER A 59 57.93 -20.50 -35.40
N GLY A 60 56.76 -19.93 -35.70
CA GLY A 60 56.20 -19.79 -37.04
C GLY A 60 55.54 -18.42 -37.16
N ALA A 61 56.21 -17.47 -37.83
CA ALA A 61 55.69 -16.15 -38.10
C ALA A 61 54.63 -16.22 -39.20
N ILE A 62 53.38 -15.87 -38.87
CA ILE A 62 52.43 -15.29 -39.82
C ILE A 62 51.85 -14.06 -39.13
N GLY A 63 52.25 -12.89 -39.63
CA GLY A 63 51.72 -11.62 -39.19
C GLY A 63 50.23 -11.53 -39.47
N ALA A 64 49.45 -11.53 -38.41
CA ALA A 64 48.16 -10.88 -38.36
C ALA A 64 48.16 -10.15 -37.02
N GLY A 65 48.46 -8.84 -37.05
CA GLY A 65 48.33 -8.00 -35.87
C GLY A 65 46.91 -8.13 -35.32
N PRO A 66 46.70 -7.97 -34.00
CA PRO A 66 45.36 -7.85 -33.48
C PRO A 66 44.73 -6.66 -34.20
N LEU A 67 43.67 -6.90 -34.97
CA LEU A 67 42.72 -5.85 -35.30
C LEU A 67 42.26 -5.32 -33.96
N ALA A 68 42.80 -4.16 -33.58
CA ALA A 68 42.27 -3.38 -32.49
C ALA A 68 40.79 -3.13 -32.85
N LEU A 69 39.88 -3.83 -32.17
CA LEU A 69 38.52 -3.37 -32.01
C LEU A 69 38.64 -2.01 -31.33
N GLY A 70 38.70 -0.96 -32.16
CA GLY A 70 38.79 0.41 -31.68
C GLY A 70 37.68 0.62 -30.65
N ALA A 71 38.05 1.16 -29.48
CA ALA A 71 37.08 1.57 -28.48
C ALA A 71 36.01 2.40 -29.19
N ILE A 72 34.76 1.95 -29.15
CA ILE A 72 33.65 2.69 -29.73
C ILE A 72 33.53 3.97 -28.90
N ALA A 73 33.89 5.09 -29.50
CA ALA A 73 33.86 6.37 -28.81
C ALA A 73 32.43 6.73 -28.45
N ALA A 74 32.19 7.12 -27.19
CA ALA A 74 30.98 7.83 -26.80
C ALA A 74 30.74 9.02 -27.74
N PRO A 75 29.48 9.46 -27.96
CA PRO A 75 29.19 10.59 -28.83
C PRO A 75 30.04 11.80 -28.44
N THR A 76 30.62 12.46 -29.44
CA THR A 76 31.59 13.55 -29.25
C THR A 76 30.98 14.79 -28.59
N ASP A 77 29.65 14.89 -28.57
CA ASP A 77 28.85 15.95 -27.98
C ASP A 77 28.06 15.51 -26.72
N GLY A 78 28.38 14.34 -26.15
CA GLY A 78 27.71 13.81 -24.96
C GLY A 78 28.40 14.09 -23.63
N GLY A 79 29.61 14.67 -23.62
CA GLY A 79 30.51 14.68 -22.46
C GLY A 79 29.99 15.38 -21.19
N ASP A 80 29.31 16.52 -21.36
CA ASP A 80 28.77 17.34 -20.26
C ASP A 80 27.25 17.19 -20.08
N HIS A 81 26.59 16.39 -20.92
CA HIS A 81 25.15 16.19 -20.86
C HIS A 81 24.78 15.30 -19.66
N TRP A 82 23.66 15.59 -18.99
CA TRP A 82 23.23 14.86 -17.78
C TRP A 82 22.98 13.36 -18.04
N SER A 83 22.73 12.97 -19.30
CA SER A 83 22.53 11.57 -19.71
C SER A 83 23.80 10.89 -20.24
N ARG A 84 25.00 11.49 -20.08
CA ARG A 84 26.27 11.02 -20.66
C ARG A 84 26.55 9.52 -20.48
N SER A 85 26.30 8.98 -19.28
CA SER A 85 26.54 7.57 -18.98
C SER A 85 25.62 6.65 -19.79
N CYS A 86 24.36 7.05 -19.99
CA CYS A 86 23.44 6.31 -20.86
C CYS A 86 23.85 6.42 -22.33
N LEU A 87 24.26 7.61 -22.78
CA LEU A 87 24.73 7.78 -24.14
C LEU A 87 25.95 6.88 -24.42
N ALA A 88 26.91 6.82 -23.49
CA ALA A 88 28.04 5.91 -23.58
C ALA A 88 27.59 4.44 -23.63
N ALA A 89 26.70 4.02 -22.73
CA ALA A 89 26.22 2.63 -22.67
C ALA A 89 25.48 2.19 -23.95
N LEU A 90 24.69 3.08 -24.55
CA LEU A 90 24.01 2.82 -25.82
C LEU A 90 25.00 2.85 -27.01
N ALA A 91 26.00 3.74 -27.00
CA ALA A 91 27.05 3.80 -28.03
C ALA A 91 27.88 2.51 -28.06
N GLU A 92 28.32 2.00 -26.90
CA GLU A 92 29.07 0.75 -26.77
C GLU A 92 28.35 -0.43 -27.44
N ARG A 93 27.02 -0.44 -27.36
CA ARG A 93 26.15 -1.48 -27.94
C ARG A 93 25.76 -1.20 -29.39
N ARG A 94 26.25 -0.10 -29.97
CA ARG A 94 25.89 0.40 -31.31
C ARG A 94 24.38 0.63 -31.48
N TRP A 95 23.73 1.09 -30.41
CA TRP A 95 22.30 1.42 -30.39
C TRP A 95 22.03 2.91 -30.57
N LEU A 96 23.06 3.77 -30.55
CA LEU A 96 22.89 5.18 -30.89
C LEU A 96 23.11 5.43 -32.39
N PRO A 97 22.13 6.05 -33.08
CA PRO A 97 22.34 6.54 -34.43
C PRO A 97 23.18 7.82 -34.40
N LEU A 98 24.50 7.69 -34.55
CA LEU A 98 25.43 8.81 -34.68
C LEU A 98 25.46 9.34 -36.12
N ASN A 99 25.66 10.64 -36.30
CA ASN A 99 25.89 11.23 -37.61
C ASN A 99 27.32 10.91 -38.13
N SER A 100 27.64 11.35 -39.35
CA SER A 100 28.96 11.15 -39.96
C SER A 100 30.12 11.82 -39.20
N ALA A 101 29.84 12.77 -38.31
CA ALA A 101 30.80 13.42 -37.43
C ALA A 101 30.90 12.76 -36.03
N GLY A 102 30.21 11.64 -35.80
CA GLY A 102 30.20 10.93 -34.51
C GLY A 102 29.39 11.64 -33.42
N GLN A 103 28.54 12.59 -33.77
CA GLN A 103 27.69 13.35 -32.85
C GLN A 103 26.30 12.72 -32.74
N PHE A 104 25.71 12.82 -31.54
CA PHE A 104 24.34 12.37 -31.27
C PHE A 104 23.32 13.51 -31.15
N GLN A 105 23.77 14.70 -30.76
CA GLN A 105 23.00 15.93 -30.53
C GLN A 105 21.95 15.76 -29.43
N PRO A 106 22.34 15.50 -28.16
CA PRO A 106 21.41 15.12 -27.10
C PRO A 106 20.40 16.21 -26.72
N ASP A 107 20.71 17.49 -26.93
CA ASP A 107 19.84 18.63 -26.58
C ASP A 107 18.82 18.98 -27.69
N GLU A 108 19.00 18.45 -28.90
CA GLU A 108 18.09 18.71 -30.01
C GLU A 108 16.75 17.96 -29.85
N PRO A 109 15.62 18.53 -30.32
CA PRO A 109 14.33 17.84 -30.33
C PRO A 109 14.39 16.51 -31.08
N ALA A 110 13.87 15.46 -30.48
CA ALA A 110 13.72 14.16 -31.14
C ALA A 110 12.45 14.13 -31.98
N THR A 111 12.52 13.45 -33.12
CA THR A 111 11.36 13.15 -33.97
C THR A 111 10.88 11.70 -33.75
N PRO A 112 9.64 11.34 -34.16
CA PRO A 112 9.22 9.94 -34.21
C PRO A 112 10.18 9.05 -34.99
N GLU A 113 10.79 9.56 -36.07
CA GLU A 113 11.76 8.80 -36.85
C GLU A 113 13.08 8.57 -36.09
N ASP A 114 13.59 9.57 -35.36
CA ASP A 114 14.76 9.41 -34.50
C ASP A 114 14.55 8.31 -33.47
N LEU A 115 13.39 8.36 -32.79
CA LEU A 115 13.05 7.36 -31.78
C LEU A 115 12.85 5.97 -32.40
N ALA A 116 12.26 5.89 -33.59
CA ALA A 116 12.09 4.62 -34.30
C ALA A 116 13.43 3.99 -34.68
N ARG A 117 14.40 4.79 -35.15
CA ARG A 117 15.77 4.31 -35.43
C ARG A 117 16.43 3.75 -34.17
N LEU A 118 16.38 4.53 -33.08
CA LEU A 118 16.91 4.13 -31.78
C LEU A 118 16.28 2.80 -31.29
N LEU A 119 14.96 2.68 -31.38
CA LEU A 119 14.22 1.48 -30.95
C LEU A 119 14.46 0.27 -31.86
N ASN A 120 14.60 0.46 -33.17
CA ASN A 120 14.88 -0.63 -34.10
C ASN A 120 16.28 -1.24 -33.86
N GLN A 121 17.25 -0.41 -33.45
CA GLN A 121 18.59 -0.89 -33.09
C GLN A 121 18.61 -1.60 -31.74
N ALA A 122 17.96 -1.02 -30.73
CA ALA A 122 18.02 -1.55 -29.37
C ALA A 122 17.04 -2.72 -29.10
N VAL A 123 15.89 -2.75 -29.79
CA VAL A 123 14.81 -3.71 -29.57
C VAL A 123 14.21 -4.13 -30.92
N PRO A 124 14.90 -4.96 -31.73
CA PRO A 124 14.44 -5.33 -33.08
C PRO A 124 13.15 -6.19 -33.07
N GLU A 125 12.91 -6.95 -32.01
CA GLU A 125 11.81 -7.93 -31.89
C GLU A 125 10.44 -7.33 -31.47
N GLY A 126 10.32 -6.01 -31.36
CA GLY A 126 9.08 -5.34 -30.91
C GLY A 126 8.03 -5.14 -32.02
N PRO A 127 6.78 -4.80 -31.68
CA PRO A 127 5.76 -4.40 -32.66
C PRO A 127 6.21 -3.20 -33.49
N PRO A 128 5.83 -3.12 -34.78
CA PRO A 128 6.26 -2.04 -35.67
C PRO A 128 5.73 -0.69 -35.20
N ILE A 129 6.58 0.33 -35.31
CA ILE A 129 6.20 1.71 -35.00
C ILE A 129 5.42 2.26 -36.20
N ALA A 130 4.14 2.58 -35.99
CA ALA A 130 3.27 3.11 -37.04
C ALA A 130 3.75 4.50 -37.51
N ARG A 131 3.86 4.67 -38.83
CA ARG A 131 4.13 5.98 -39.45
C ARG A 131 2.86 6.81 -39.47
N THR A 132 2.97 8.08 -39.07
CA THR A 132 1.80 8.96 -38.87
C THR A 132 1.77 10.15 -39.82
N GLY A 133 2.72 10.24 -40.76
CA GLY A 133 2.87 11.39 -41.67
C GLY A 133 3.42 12.65 -41.00
N LYS A 134 3.63 12.61 -39.67
CA LYS A 134 4.26 13.65 -38.84
C LYS A 134 5.61 13.18 -38.29
N ASP A 135 6.25 12.24 -38.99
CA ASP A 135 7.40 11.49 -38.46
C ASP A 135 8.67 12.35 -38.33
N ASN A 136 8.66 13.57 -38.89
CA ASN A 136 9.73 14.57 -38.80
C ASN A 136 9.36 15.78 -37.91
N GLU A 137 8.16 15.82 -37.33
CA GLU A 137 7.80 16.87 -36.36
C GLU A 137 8.38 16.56 -34.97
N PRO A 138 8.67 17.58 -34.13
CA PRO A 138 9.11 17.35 -32.76
C PRO A 138 8.13 16.47 -31.97
N LEU A 139 8.66 15.39 -31.39
CA LEU A 139 7.88 14.39 -30.65
C LEU A 139 7.61 14.87 -29.22
N ARG A 140 6.37 14.76 -28.76
CA ARG A 140 6.01 14.99 -27.34
C ARG A 140 6.62 13.94 -26.41
N ARG A 141 6.99 14.35 -25.20
CA ARG A 141 7.54 13.46 -24.15
C ARG A 141 6.64 12.27 -23.81
N ASP A 142 5.35 12.50 -23.62
CA ASP A 142 4.41 11.41 -23.30
C ASP A 142 4.28 10.37 -24.43
N ARG A 143 4.27 10.84 -25.68
CA ARG A 143 4.28 9.97 -26.87
C ARG A 143 5.59 9.20 -27.00
N ALA A 144 6.74 9.82 -26.72
CA ALA A 144 8.03 9.12 -26.72
C ALA A 144 8.07 7.97 -25.72
N ILE A 145 7.61 8.21 -24.48
CA ILE A 145 7.49 7.17 -23.46
C ILE A 145 6.56 6.05 -23.96
N ALA A 146 5.38 6.41 -24.47
CA ALA A 146 4.42 5.43 -24.95
C ALA A 146 4.95 4.58 -26.11
N MET A 147 5.71 5.17 -27.05
CA MET A 147 6.34 4.46 -28.16
C MET A 147 7.36 3.42 -27.65
N ILE A 148 8.24 3.81 -26.71
CA ILE A 148 9.24 2.90 -26.11
C ILE A 148 8.53 1.75 -25.39
N MET A 149 7.53 2.07 -24.58
CA MET A 149 6.78 1.10 -23.78
C MET A 149 6.01 0.11 -24.65
N THR A 150 5.37 0.61 -25.71
CA THR A 150 4.69 -0.23 -26.70
C THR A 150 5.66 -1.16 -27.40
N ARG A 151 6.84 -0.65 -27.80
CA ARG A 151 7.90 -1.46 -28.43
C ARG A 151 8.38 -2.59 -27.51
N LEU A 152 8.41 -2.35 -26.20
CA LEU A 152 8.82 -3.33 -25.20
C LEU A 152 7.70 -4.31 -24.79
N GLY A 153 6.50 -4.16 -25.35
CA GLY A 153 5.33 -4.98 -24.96
C GLY A 153 4.76 -4.62 -23.59
N TRP A 154 5.10 -3.45 -23.06
CA TRP A 154 4.65 -2.96 -21.75
C TRP A 154 3.41 -2.08 -21.92
N THR A 155 2.38 -2.63 -22.54
CA THR A 155 1.09 -1.96 -22.65
C THR A 155 0.16 -2.52 -21.59
N ASP A 156 -0.27 -1.66 -20.65
CA ASP A 156 -1.46 -1.95 -19.85
C ASP A 156 -2.67 -2.09 -20.78
N ASN A 157 -3.77 -2.65 -20.28
CA ASN A 157 -5.07 -2.57 -20.96
C ASN A 157 -5.31 -1.11 -21.38
N ALA A 158 -5.52 -0.87 -22.67
CA ALA A 158 -5.72 0.47 -23.24
C ALA A 158 -6.90 1.26 -22.61
N ALA A 159 -7.69 0.59 -21.77
CA ALA A 159 -8.80 1.13 -20.99
C ALA A 159 -8.55 1.14 -19.47
N ASP A 160 -7.30 1.10 -18.95
CA ASP A 160 -7.08 1.17 -17.49
C ASP A 160 -7.59 2.52 -16.93
N PRO A 161 -8.71 2.54 -16.19
CA PRO A 161 -9.30 3.78 -15.69
C PRO A 161 -8.39 4.47 -14.66
N ARG A 162 -7.37 3.78 -14.16
CA ARG A 162 -6.45 4.27 -13.13
C ARG A 162 -5.21 4.94 -13.67
N ALA A 163 -4.94 4.84 -14.97
CA ALA A 163 -3.79 5.48 -15.58
C ALA A 163 -3.72 6.97 -15.24
N GLY A 164 -4.86 7.68 -15.30
CA GLY A 164 -4.93 9.09 -14.90
C GLY A 164 -4.72 9.34 -13.41
N THR A 165 -5.21 8.45 -12.55
CA THR A 165 -5.03 8.59 -11.09
C THR A 165 -3.58 8.38 -10.69
N LEU A 166 -2.93 7.35 -11.26
CA LEU A 166 -1.52 7.08 -11.04
C LEU A 166 -0.66 8.29 -11.45
N LEU A 167 -0.91 8.82 -12.66
CA LEU A 167 -0.14 9.96 -13.16
C LEU A 167 -0.32 11.21 -12.30
N ARG A 168 -1.53 11.50 -11.80
CA ARG A 168 -1.78 12.61 -10.84
C ARG A 168 -1.17 12.40 -9.45
N GLN A 169 -0.93 11.15 -9.06
CA GLN A 169 -0.24 10.84 -7.81
C GLN A 169 1.27 10.98 -7.95
N THR A 170 1.80 10.71 -9.15
CA THR A 170 3.23 10.72 -9.42
C THR A 170 3.73 12.10 -9.86
N PHE A 171 2.94 12.83 -10.66
CA PHE A 171 3.33 14.11 -11.26
C PHE A 171 2.33 15.22 -10.96
N GLU A 172 2.86 16.43 -10.73
CA GLU A 172 2.10 17.67 -10.60
C GLU A 172 1.31 18.03 -11.87
N ASP A 173 1.77 17.56 -13.03
CA ASP A 173 1.19 17.78 -14.36
C ASP A 173 0.71 16.47 -15.01
N GLY A 174 0.46 15.43 -14.20
CA GLY A 174 0.11 14.10 -14.67
C GLY A 174 -1.25 14.03 -15.37
N GLU A 175 -2.16 14.96 -15.08
CA GLU A 175 -3.45 15.11 -15.76
C GLU A 175 -3.32 15.54 -17.21
N ARG A 176 -2.20 16.17 -17.60
CA ARG A 176 -1.94 16.66 -18.96
C ARG A 176 -1.50 15.57 -19.94
N VAL A 177 -1.28 14.34 -19.46
CA VAL A 177 -1.00 13.19 -20.34
C VAL A 177 -2.23 12.85 -21.17
N GLU A 178 -2.06 12.87 -22.49
CA GLU A 178 -3.14 12.67 -23.46
C GLU A 178 -3.76 11.26 -23.34
N PHE A 179 -5.08 11.16 -23.48
CA PHE A 179 -5.82 9.91 -23.28
C PHE A 179 -5.26 8.70 -24.08
N PRO A 180 -4.88 8.83 -25.37
CA PRO A 180 -4.41 7.69 -26.16
C PRO A 180 -3.11 7.07 -25.65
N VAL A 181 -2.24 7.86 -25.00
CA VAL A 181 -0.93 7.39 -24.50
C VAL A 181 -0.90 7.15 -23.00
N ARG A 182 -1.94 7.61 -22.30
CA ARG A 182 -2.04 7.54 -20.84
C ARG A 182 -1.80 6.13 -20.25
N PRO A 183 -2.35 5.04 -20.81
CA PRO A 183 -2.10 3.69 -20.28
C PRO A 183 -0.62 3.29 -20.36
N ALA A 184 0.06 3.60 -21.47
CA ALA A 184 1.46 3.26 -21.66
C ALA A 184 2.39 4.09 -20.76
N VAL A 185 2.10 5.38 -20.57
CA VAL A 185 2.84 6.23 -19.64
C VAL A 185 2.61 5.79 -18.19
N ALA A 186 1.39 5.42 -17.82
CA ALA A 186 1.08 4.88 -16.50
C ALA A 186 1.80 3.55 -16.23
N ALA A 187 1.83 2.63 -17.21
CA ALA A 187 2.62 1.41 -17.13
C ALA A 187 4.10 1.71 -16.87
N ALA A 188 4.65 2.73 -17.54
CA ALA A 188 6.04 3.14 -17.37
C ALA A 188 6.30 3.65 -15.95
N VAL A 189 5.38 4.46 -15.41
CA VAL A 189 5.46 4.94 -14.02
C VAL A 189 5.42 3.78 -13.03
N ARG A 190 4.49 2.84 -13.21
CA ARG A 190 4.34 1.69 -12.31
C ARG A 190 5.59 0.82 -12.28
N ALA A 191 6.19 0.61 -13.44
CA ALA A 191 7.43 -0.14 -13.56
C ALA A 191 8.69 0.66 -13.17
N GLY A 192 8.53 1.93 -12.75
CA GLY A 192 9.64 2.81 -12.44
C GLY A 192 10.58 2.97 -13.63
N LYS A 193 10.02 3.24 -14.81
CA LYS A 193 10.79 3.46 -16.04
C LYS A 193 10.66 4.86 -16.64
N VAL A 194 9.87 5.73 -16.04
CA VAL A 194 9.78 7.13 -16.48
C VAL A 194 10.93 7.94 -15.88
N VAL A 195 11.60 8.70 -16.74
CA VAL A 195 12.68 9.61 -16.37
C VAL A 195 12.16 11.05 -16.29
N SER A 196 12.21 11.66 -15.11
CA SER A 196 11.81 13.05 -14.90
C SER A 196 12.98 13.86 -14.35
N TYR A 197 13.64 14.60 -15.25
CA TYR A 197 14.79 15.46 -14.95
C TYR A 197 14.56 16.84 -15.58
N PRO A 198 14.99 17.94 -14.92
CA PRO A 198 15.56 17.99 -13.57
C PRO A 198 14.52 17.89 -12.46
N ASN A 199 13.24 18.13 -12.76
CA ASN A 199 12.18 18.08 -11.76
C ASN A 199 11.52 16.69 -11.71
N PRO A 200 11.73 15.91 -10.63
CA PRO A 200 11.17 14.56 -10.48
C PRO A 200 9.64 14.53 -10.42
N ARG A 201 9.00 15.65 -10.07
CA ARG A 201 7.55 15.79 -9.90
C ARG A 201 6.84 16.30 -11.13
N ARG A 202 7.55 16.56 -12.23
CA ARG A 202 6.94 16.99 -13.49
C ARG A 202 7.33 16.04 -14.63
N LEU A 203 6.33 15.69 -15.43
CA LEU A 203 6.54 14.89 -16.63
C LEU A 203 6.78 15.77 -17.86
N GLU A 204 6.16 16.96 -17.89
CA GLU A 204 6.12 17.88 -19.02
C GLU A 204 5.59 17.20 -20.30
N PRO A 205 4.40 16.57 -20.25
CA PRO A 205 3.97 15.63 -21.28
C PRO A 205 3.80 16.27 -22.67
N GLU A 206 3.47 17.55 -22.72
CA GLU A 206 3.26 18.32 -23.95
C GLU A 206 4.55 18.92 -24.54
N ARG A 207 5.65 18.94 -23.78
CA ARG A 207 6.94 19.44 -24.27
C ARG A 207 7.54 18.46 -25.28
N SER A 208 8.24 19.00 -26.29
CA SER A 208 9.09 18.20 -27.17
C SER A 208 10.18 17.49 -26.37
N VAL A 209 10.32 16.19 -26.57
CA VAL A 209 11.39 15.38 -25.99
C VAL A 209 12.70 15.66 -26.73
N THR A 210 13.82 15.75 -26.02
CA THR A 210 15.14 15.81 -26.66
C THR A 210 15.67 14.42 -27.01
N ARG A 211 16.64 14.34 -27.90
CA ARG A 211 17.30 13.07 -28.26
C ARG A 211 17.94 12.39 -27.04
N GLY A 212 18.55 13.17 -26.15
CA GLY A 212 19.14 12.70 -24.89
C GLY A 212 18.10 12.18 -23.90
N GLU A 213 16.93 12.83 -23.83
CA GLU A 213 15.79 12.35 -23.01
C GLU A 213 15.20 11.04 -23.55
N ALA A 214 15.04 10.93 -24.87
CA ALA A 214 14.60 9.70 -25.53
C ALA A 214 15.57 8.53 -25.27
N ALA A 215 16.87 8.79 -25.35
CA ALA A 215 17.91 7.82 -24.97
C ALA A 215 17.81 7.43 -23.49
N ALA A 216 17.63 8.40 -22.59
CA ALA A 216 17.47 8.13 -21.16
C ALA A 216 16.23 7.28 -20.85
N PHE A 217 15.09 7.55 -21.48
CA PHE A 217 13.90 6.70 -21.35
C PHE A 217 14.18 5.27 -21.79
N LEU A 218 14.88 5.08 -22.91
CA LEU A 218 15.24 3.76 -23.41
C LEU A 218 16.21 3.03 -22.47
N CYS A 219 17.27 3.71 -22.00
CA CYS A 219 18.22 3.16 -21.03
C CYS A 219 17.52 2.70 -19.77
N GLN A 220 16.64 3.55 -19.23
CA GLN A 220 15.87 3.21 -18.04
C GLN A 220 15.01 1.96 -18.30
N ALA A 221 14.27 1.95 -19.41
CA ALA A 221 13.40 0.84 -19.78
C ALA A 221 14.18 -0.48 -20.00
N LEU A 222 15.41 -0.40 -20.50
CA LEU A 222 16.31 -1.53 -20.75
C LEU A 222 17.29 -1.83 -19.60
N ASN A 223 17.19 -1.15 -18.46
CA ASN A 223 18.18 -1.25 -17.37
C ASN A 223 18.48 -2.71 -16.96
N ASP A 224 17.47 -3.58 -16.98
CA ASP A 224 17.60 -5.00 -16.61
C ASP A 224 18.34 -5.84 -17.67
N ARG A 225 18.41 -5.35 -18.93
CA ARG A 225 19.15 -5.97 -20.05
C ARG A 225 20.54 -5.36 -20.26
N LEU A 226 20.82 -4.21 -19.66
CA LEU A 226 22.06 -3.48 -19.88
C LEU A 226 23.22 -4.00 -19.02
N GLU A 227 22.98 -4.81 -17.98
CA GLU A 227 23.99 -5.39 -17.06
C GLU A 227 25.05 -4.38 -16.57
N THR A 228 24.72 -3.08 -16.54
CA THR A 228 25.67 -2.04 -16.15
C THR A 228 25.90 -2.06 -14.65
N PRO A 229 27.17 -2.12 -14.17
CA PRO A 229 27.47 -1.98 -12.75
C PRO A 229 26.87 -0.68 -12.21
N ALA A 230 26.18 -0.76 -11.07
CA ALA A 230 25.48 0.35 -10.42
C ALA A 230 26.40 1.50 -9.94
N THR A 231 27.70 1.48 -10.26
CA THR A 231 28.72 2.35 -9.68
C THR A 231 29.02 3.63 -10.46
N ASP A 232 28.59 3.77 -11.73
CA ASP A 232 28.72 5.02 -12.49
C ASP A 232 27.34 5.60 -12.88
N ALA A 233 26.51 5.78 -11.85
CA ALA A 233 25.30 6.60 -11.75
C ALA A 233 24.63 7.06 -13.07
N PHE A 234 23.94 6.15 -13.74
CA PHE A 234 22.71 6.52 -14.43
C PHE A 234 21.61 6.70 -13.37
N THR A 235 21.39 7.91 -12.85
CA THR A 235 20.17 8.15 -12.05
C THR A 235 19.54 9.52 -12.32
N PRO A 236 19.05 9.76 -13.55
CA PRO A 236 17.96 10.70 -13.66
C PRO A 236 16.75 10.12 -12.88
N PHE A 237 15.98 10.96 -12.19
CA PHE A 237 15.00 10.48 -11.23
C PHE A 237 13.93 9.62 -11.91
N VAL A 238 13.76 8.42 -11.38
CA VAL A 238 12.71 7.50 -11.78
C VAL A 238 11.42 7.88 -11.06
N ALA A 239 10.45 8.36 -11.82
CA ALA A 239 9.16 8.72 -11.26
C ALA A 239 8.40 7.47 -10.79
N ARG A 240 8.22 7.37 -9.47
CA ARG A 240 7.35 6.40 -8.81
C ARG A 240 6.31 7.14 -7.99
N PRO A 241 5.13 6.55 -7.74
CA PRO A 241 4.24 7.06 -6.71
C PRO A 241 5.02 7.24 -5.41
N PRO A 242 4.81 8.36 -4.71
CA PRO A 242 5.44 8.57 -3.41
C PRO A 242 5.09 7.40 -2.49
N GLU A 243 6.10 6.84 -1.84
CA GLU A 243 5.91 5.79 -0.83
C GLU A 243 4.92 6.30 0.23
N THR A 244 3.85 5.53 0.48
CA THR A 244 2.93 5.84 1.57
C THR A 244 3.68 5.66 2.89
N ARG A 245 3.67 6.71 3.72
CA ARG A 245 4.29 6.72 5.04
C ARG A 245 3.26 7.21 6.02
N GLY A 246 2.48 6.24 6.51
CA GLY A 246 1.30 6.47 7.33
C GLY A 246 1.52 6.18 8.81
N ALA A 247 0.72 6.83 9.66
CA ALA A 247 0.59 6.47 11.07
C ALA A 247 -0.86 6.55 11.51
N TRP A 248 -1.32 5.58 12.30
CA TRP A 248 -2.62 5.65 12.96
C TRP A 248 -2.52 6.45 14.26
N LEU A 249 -3.48 7.35 14.45
CA LEU A 249 -3.69 8.16 15.65
C LEU A 249 -5.05 7.77 16.25
N THR A 250 -5.03 7.00 17.33
CA THR A 250 -6.23 6.50 18.02
C THR A 250 -6.44 7.20 19.36
N ASN A 251 -7.64 7.07 19.91
CA ASN A 251 -7.99 7.40 21.30
C ASN A 251 -7.89 6.20 22.26
N ILE A 252 -7.48 5.02 21.77
CA ILE A 252 -7.23 3.83 22.59
C ILE A 252 -5.76 3.76 22.98
N ASP A 253 -5.48 3.68 24.28
CA ASP A 253 -4.11 3.71 24.83
C ASP A 253 -3.28 4.94 24.39
N SER A 254 -3.96 6.05 24.06
CA SER A 254 -3.34 7.33 23.68
C SER A 254 -4.22 8.52 24.07
N ASP A 255 -3.57 9.60 24.47
CA ASP A 255 -4.22 10.88 24.78
C ASP A 255 -4.00 11.94 23.69
N ILE A 256 -3.35 11.61 22.57
CA ILE A 256 -2.96 12.63 21.56
C ILE A 256 -4.16 13.35 20.95
N LEU A 257 -5.32 12.70 20.91
CA LEU A 257 -6.55 13.28 20.36
C LEU A 257 -7.27 14.18 21.38
N PHE A 258 -7.00 14.01 22.68
CA PHE A 258 -7.71 14.70 23.76
C PHE A 258 -7.07 16.02 24.17
N ASP A 259 -5.97 16.43 23.53
CA ASP A 259 -5.28 17.68 23.80
C ASP A 259 -4.77 18.31 22.49
N ARG A 260 -5.00 19.62 22.33
CA ARG A 260 -4.68 20.33 21.06
C ARG A 260 -3.19 20.41 20.81
N ASP A 261 -2.39 20.67 21.83
CA ASP A 261 -0.94 20.78 21.69
C ASP A 261 -0.29 19.43 21.48
N ARG A 262 -0.79 18.36 22.14
CA ARG A 262 -0.33 16.99 21.88
C ARG A 262 -0.64 16.57 20.44
N LEU A 263 -1.84 16.85 19.93
CA LEU A 263 -2.20 16.56 18.53
C LEU A 263 -1.25 17.28 17.56
N ARG A 264 -1.09 18.60 17.73
CA ARG A 264 -0.19 19.42 16.92
C ARG A 264 1.25 18.88 16.95
N GLN A 265 1.79 18.63 18.14
CA GLN A 265 3.14 18.12 18.31
C GLN A 265 3.29 16.71 17.71
N ALA A 266 2.25 15.89 17.74
CA ALA A 266 2.25 14.57 17.12
C ALA A 266 2.40 14.67 15.60
N LEU A 267 1.62 15.55 14.95
CA LEU A 267 1.69 15.80 13.52
C LEU A 267 3.04 16.39 13.11
N GLU A 268 3.56 17.36 13.85
CA GLU A 268 4.89 17.95 13.63
C GLU A 268 6.01 16.89 13.74
N ASN A 269 5.94 15.99 14.73
CA ASN A 269 6.90 14.92 14.91
C ASN A 269 6.88 13.92 13.75
N LEU A 270 5.69 13.56 13.26
CA LEU A 270 5.55 12.70 12.09
C LEU A 270 6.10 13.39 10.83
N LYS A 271 5.78 14.67 10.62
CA LYS A 271 6.32 15.43 9.49
C LYS A 271 7.85 15.51 9.53
N ALA A 272 8.44 15.78 10.70
CA ALA A 272 9.89 15.82 10.90
C ALA A 272 10.58 14.44 10.73
N ALA A 273 9.81 13.36 10.68
CA ALA A 273 10.26 12.02 10.33
C ALA A 273 9.87 11.61 8.89
N ASN A 274 9.51 12.57 8.04
CA ASN A 274 9.13 12.39 6.63
C ASN A 274 7.92 11.47 6.39
N PHE A 275 6.98 11.42 7.35
CA PHE A 275 5.63 10.91 7.09
C PHE A 275 4.86 11.84 6.17
N ASN A 276 3.88 11.28 5.46
CA ASN A 276 3.03 12.02 4.52
C ASN A 276 1.54 11.79 4.72
N THR A 277 1.14 10.83 5.55
CA THR A 277 -0.27 10.51 5.80
C THR A 277 -0.52 10.22 7.28
N VAL A 278 -1.65 10.66 7.79
CA VAL A 278 -2.16 10.27 9.11
C VAL A 278 -3.59 9.75 9.00
N TYR A 279 -3.86 8.64 9.69
CA TYR A 279 -5.19 8.06 9.82
C TYR A 279 -5.69 8.36 11.24
N ILE A 280 -6.64 9.28 11.37
CA ILE A 280 -7.08 9.81 12.66
C ILE A 280 -8.44 9.23 13.04
N THR A 281 -8.55 8.61 14.21
CA THR A 281 -9.83 8.04 14.66
C THR A 281 -10.89 9.13 14.79
N VAL A 282 -12.02 8.93 14.12
CA VAL A 282 -13.20 9.82 14.19
C VAL A 282 -14.48 9.10 14.61
N TRP A 283 -14.47 7.76 14.62
CA TRP A 283 -15.57 6.92 15.09
C TRP A 283 -15.03 5.74 15.90
N ASN A 284 -15.28 5.76 17.20
CA ASN A 284 -14.83 4.75 18.17
C ASN A 284 -15.75 4.79 19.41
N GLY A 285 -15.91 3.66 20.11
CA GLY A 285 -16.65 3.62 21.37
C GLY A 285 -18.16 3.82 21.24
N GLY A 286 -18.70 3.79 20.02
CA GLY A 286 -20.10 4.18 19.75
C GLY A 286 -20.32 5.69 19.69
N TYR A 287 -19.23 6.47 19.54
CA TYR A 287 -19.24 7.92 19.47
C TYR A 287 -18.40 8.44 18.30
N THR A 288 -18.75 9.63 17.82
CA THR A 288 -17.86 10.41 16.98
C THR A 288 -16.91 11.24 17.85
N LEU A 289 -15.68 11.44 17.36
CA LEU A 289 -14.71 12.34 18.01
C LEU A 289 -14.76 13.77 17.44
N TYR A 290 -15.71 14.02 16.53
CA TYR A 290 -16.08 15.33 16.01
C TYR A 290 -17.57 15.58 16.27
N PRO A 291 -18.03 16.86 16.31
CA PRO A 291 -19.45 17.17 16.50
C PRO A 291 -20.29 16.68 15.31
N SER A 292 -21.16 15.70 15.54
CA SER A 292 -21.96 15.00 14.53
C SER A 292 -23.45 15.02 14.87
N GLU A 293 -24.26 15.52 13.95
CA GLU A 293 -25.73 15.45 14.10
C GLU A 293 -26.24 14.03 13.84
N VAL A 294 -25.53 13.26 13.03
CA VAL A 294 -25.83 11.85 12.74
C VAL A 294 -25.65 11.01 14.01
N ALA A 295 -24.53 11.19 14.72
CA ALA A 295 -24.27 10.53 15.98
C ALA A 295 -25.26 10.95 17.07
N GLU A 296 -25.64 12.23 17.12
CA GLU A 296 -26.63 12.73 18.08
C GLU A 296 -27.99 12.06 17.89
N ARG A 297 -28.47 11.91 16.65
CA ARG A 297 -29.72 11.21 16.37
C ARG A 297 -29.67 9.75 16.80
N ALA A 298 -28.56 9.06 16.54
CA ALA A 298 -28.44 7.62 16.82
C ALA A 298 -28.16 7.29 18.29
N SER A 299 -27.34 8.09 18.97
CA SER A 299 -26.85 7.81 20.33
C SER A 299 -27.34 8.81 21.38
N GLY A 300 -27.85 9.97 20.99
CA GLY A 300 -28.15 11.09 21.87
C GLY A 300 -26.92 11.89 22.29
N GLN A 301 -25.74 11.57 21.78
CA GLN A 301 -24.51 12.30 22.03
C GLN A 301 -23.96 12.83 20.71
N ARG A 302 -23.76 14.15 20.65
CA ARG A 302 -23.22 14.83 19.47
C ARG A 302 -21.72 14.61 19.27
N ILE A 303 -21.02 14.28 20.35
CA ILE A 303 -19.60 13.99 20.38
C ILE A 303 -19.33 13.09 21.59
N ASP A 304 -18.25 12.33 21.57
CA ASP A 304 -17.78 11.57 22.73
C ASP A 304 -17.69 12.47 23.98
N PRO A 305 -18.21 12.02 25.15
CA PRO A 305 -18.33 12.83 26.36
C PRO A 305 -16.99 13.09 27.07
N HIS A 306 -15.86 12.58 26.55
CA HIS A 306 -14.55 12.82 27.14
C HIS A 306 -14.28 14.33 27.29
N PRO A 307 -13.82 14.82 28.47
CA PRO A 307 -13.60 16.25 28.71
C PRO A 307 -12.68 16.92 27.68
N GLY A 308 -11.65 16.21 27.22
CA GLY A 308 -10.71 16.70 26.21
C GLY A 308 -11.29 16.94 24.81
N LEU A 309 -12.55 16.55 24.56
CA LEU A 309 -13.27 16.78 23.30
C LEU A 309 -14.37 17.84 23.44
N GLN A 310 -14.75 18.22 24.65
CA GLN A 310 -15.84 19.17 24.86
C GLN A 310 -15.46 20.55 24.31
N GLY A 311 -16.31 21.08 23.41
CA GLY A 311 -16.05 22.35 22.73
C GLY A 311 -14.97 22.30 21.65
N ARG A 312 -14.52 21.10 21.25
CA ARG A 312 -13.49 20.91 20.21
C ARG A 312 -14.04 20.14 19.01
N ASP A 313 -13.41 20.42 17.88
CA ASP A 313 -13.55 19.64 16.65
C ASP A 313 -12.16 19.15 16.25
N ILE A 314 -11.78 17.98 16.73
CA ILE A 314 -10.41 17.48 16.54
C ILE A 314 -10.10 17.20 15.08
N LEU A 315 -11.12 16.87 14.28
CA LEU A 315 -10.94 16.62 12.85
C LEU A 315 -10.63 17.92 12.12
N ALA A 316 -11.36 19.00 12.41
CA ALA A 316 -11.05 20.32 11.88
C ALA A 316 -9.63 20.78 12.28
N GLU A 317 -9.25 20.58 13.55
CA GLU A 317 -7.91 20.90 14.05
C GLU A 317 -6.82 20.09 13.32
N ALA A 318 -7.01 18.78 13.16
CA ALA A 318 -6.08 17.91 12.46
C ALA A 318 -5.94 18.27 10.98
N ILE A 319 -7.04 18.58 10.29
CA ILE A 319 -7.03 18.99 8.87
C ILE A 319 -6.27 20.30 8.69
N ALA A 320 -6.53 21.30 9.54
CA ALA A 320 -5.84 22.59 9.46
C ALA A 320 -4.33 22.42 9.62
N GLU A 321 -3.92 21.63 10.62
CA GLU A 321 -2.52 21.37 10.91
C GLU A 321 -1.85 20.47 9.86
N GLY A 322 -2.56 19.43 9.39
CA GLY A 322 -2.10 18.56 8.32
C GLY A 322 -1.83 19.34 7.03
N ARG A 323 -2.72 20.27 6.66
CA ARG A 323 -2.51 21.17 5.51
C ARG A 323 -1.27 22.05 5.67
N ARG A 324 -1.08 22.64 6.85
CA ARG A 324 0.11 23.45 7.17
C ARG A 324 1.41 22.66 6.99
N LEU A 325 1.39 21.38 7.36
CA LEU A 325 2.54 20.49 7.29
C LEU A 325 2.69 19.74 5.96
N GLY A 326 1.69 19.81 5.07
CA GLY A 326 1.62 18.96 3.88
C GLY A 326 1.55 17.47 4.24
N LEU A 327 0.69 17.13 5.20
CA LEU A 327 0.27 15.77 5.54
C LEU A 327 -1.16 15.55 5.03
N ALA A 328 -1.41 14.41 4.41
CA ALA A 328 -2.78 13.96 4.13
C ALA A 328 -3.45 13.51 5.44
N VAL A 329 -4.68 13.95 5.68
CA VAL A 329 -5.47 13.63 6.88
C VAL A 329 -6.68 12.80 6.46
N VAL A 330 -6.67 11.53 6.84
CA VAL A 330 -7.72 10.57 6.50
C VAL A 330 -8.48 10.22 7.79
N PRO A 331 -9.74 10.66 7.96
CA PRO A 331 -10.61 10.21 9.05
C PRO A 331 -10.78 8.70 9.00
N TRP A 332 -10.54 8.06 10.13
CA TRP A 332 -10.61 6.62 10.33
C TRP A 332 -11.81 6.27 11.20
N LEU A 333 -12.75 5.52 10.63
CA LEU A 333 -13.88 4.97 11.34
C LEU A 333 -13.50 3.61 11.96
N GLU A 334 -12.59 3.66 12.93
CA GLU A 334 -11.95 2.51 13.60
C GLU A 334 -12.92 1.45 14.08
N PHE A 335 -14.04 1.83 14.69
CA PHE A 335 -14.95 0.81 15.18
C PHE A 335 -15.81 0.21 14.07
N GLY A 336 -15.91 0.81 12.88
CA GLY A 336 -16.75 0.32 11.80
C GLY A 336 -18.16 -0.03 12.30
N LEU A 337 -18.47 -1.33 12.31
CA LEU A 337 -19.74 -1.88 12.80
C LEU A 337 -19.67 -2.43 14.24
N MET A 338 -18.51 -2.43 14.88
CA MET A 338 -18.34 -2.77 16.28
C MET A 338 -18.81 -1.63 17.19
N ALA A 339 -19.37 -1.95 18.35
CA ALA A 339 -19.66 -0.98 19.40
C ALA A 339 -19.44 -1.60 20.80
N PRO A 340 -19.17 -0.80 21.84
CA PRO A 340 -19.30 -1.27 23.21
C PRO A 340 -20.74 -1.73 23.47
N ALA A 341 -20.91 -2.88 24.11
CA ALA A 341 -22.22 -3.45 24.39
C ALA A 341 -23.06 -2.59 25.36
N ASN A 342 -22.40 -1.70 26.08
CA ASN A 342 -22.98 -0.71 26.98
C ASN A 342 -22.82 0.73 26.44
N SER A 343 -22.64 0.92 25.14
CA SER A 343 -22.72 2.26 24.55
C SER A 343 -24.18 2.73 24.47
N GLU A 344 -24.35 4.04 24.45
CA GLU A 344 -25.63 4.73 24.24
C GLU A 344 -26.25 4.31 22.90
N LEU A 345 -25.41 4.17 21.87
CA LEU A 345 -25.78 3.63 20.57
C LEU A 345 -26.44 2.25 20.69
N ALA A 346 -25.76 1.30 21.35
CA ALA A 346 -26.28 -0.06 21.50
C ALA A 346 -27.53 -0.13 22.40
N ARG A 347 -27.60 0.70 23.45
CA ARG A 347 -28.78 0.76 24.34
C ARG A 347 -30.02 1.34 23.67
N ARG A 348 -29.85 2.39 22.85
CA ARG A 348 -30.96 3.04 22.15
C ARG A 348 -31.44 2.24 20.94
N ASN A 349 -30.55 1.44 20.34
CA ASN A 349 -30.83 0.71 19.11
C ASN A 349 -30.58 -0.81 19.28
N PRO A 350 -31.29 -1.51 20.20
CA PRO A 350 -31.05 -2.94 20.43
C PRO A 350 -31.37 -3.80 19.19
N GLY A 351 -32.30 -3.36 18.34
CA GLY A 351 -32.64 -4.04 17.07
C GLY A 351 -31.54 -3.96 16.00
N TRP A 352 -30.56 -3.06 16.16
CA TRP A 352 -29.42 -2.98 15.25
C TRP A 352 -28.38 -4.07 15.51
N ILE A 353 -28.42 -4.74 16.66
CA ILE A 353 -27.36 -5.66 17.08
C ILE A 353 -27.55 -7.04 16.45
N ALA A 354 -26.56 -7.49 15.68
CA ALA A 354 -26.54 -8.83 15.10
C ALA A 354 -26.36 -9.90 16.18
N GLN A 355 -26.97 -11.07 15.96
CA GLN A 355 -27.01 -12.16 16.94
C GLN A 355 -26.48 -13.47 16.35
N ARG A 356 -25.90 -14.30 17.22
CA ARG A 356 -25.65 -15.72 16.95
C ARG A 356 -26.97 -16.48 16.97
N ARG A 357 -26.94 -17.72 16.51
CA ARG A 357 -28.13 -18.60 16.45
C ARG A 357 -28.78 -18.85 17.82
N ASP A 358 -27.99 -18.84 18.90
CA ASP A 358 -28.48 -18.98 20.27
C ASP A 358 -29.01 -17.66 20.88
N GLY A 359 -29.05 -16.57 20.09
CA GLY A 359 -29.46 -15.24 20.52
C GLY A 359 -28.36 -14.45 21.24
N SER A 360 -27.21 -15.05 21.54
CA SER A 360 -26.07 -14.32 22.12
C SER A 360 -25.43 -13.40 21.10
N ASN A 361 -24.88 -12.26 21.53
CA ASN A 361 -24.32 -11.24 20.63
C ASN A 361 -23.06 -10.55 21.17
N ARG A 362 -22.61 -10.98 22.36
CA ARG A 362 -21.49 -10.36 23.07
C ARG A 362 -20.17 -11.04 22.71
N PHE A 363 -19.13 -10.23 22.58
CA PHE A 363 -17.75 -10.66 22.40
C PHE A 363 -16.89 -10.04 23.50
N GLN A 364 -16.05 -10.83 24.16
CA GLN A 364 -15.19 -10.31 25.21
C GLN A 364 -13.86 -9.82 24.63
N TYR A 365 -13.57 -8.54 24.79
CA TYR A 365 -12.32 -7.88 24.38
C TYR A 365 -11.62 -7.33 25.61
N GLY A 366 -10.77 -8.15 26.22
CA GLY A 366 -10.12 -7.80 27.48
C GLY A 366 -11.15 -7.64 28.60
N ARG A 367 -11.35 -6.42 29.09
CA ARG A 367 -12.36 -6.09 30.11
C ARG A 367 -13.68 -5.62 29.53
N ASP A 368 -13.67 -5.21 28.27
CA ASP A 368 -14.84 -4.64 27.63
C ASP A 368 -15.61 -5.72 26.89
N THR A 369 -16.91 -5.54 26.83
CA THR A 369 -17.77 -6.37 25.99
C THR A 369 -18.15 -5.57 24.75
N ARG A 370 -17.99 -6.20 23.59
CA ARG A 370 -18.33 -5.65 22.28
C ARG A 370 -19.55 -6.35 21.69
N VAL A 371 -20.25 -5.64 20.82
CA VAL A 371 -21.34 -6.10 19.97
C VAL A 371 -21.09 -5.60 18.55
N TRP A 372 -21.76 -6.20 17.57
CA TRP A 372 -21.71 -5.77 16.18
C TRP A 372 -23.08 -5.30 15.69
N LEU A 373 -23.09 -4.15 15.03
CA LEU A 373 -24.22 -3.66 14.26
C LEU A 373 -24.42 -4.56 13.04
N ASN A 374 -25.67 -4.84 12.70
CA ASN A 374 -26.05 -5.67 11.56
C ASN A 374 -25.93 -4.87 10.25
N PRO A 375 -24.99 -5.21 9.34
CA PRO A 375 -24.81 -4.48 8.08
C PRO A 375 -26.00 -4.61 7.11
N GLY A 376 -26.88 -5.59 7.31
CA GLY A 376 -28.12 -5.76 6.55
C GLY A 376 -29.29 -4.95 7.10
N HIS A 377 -29.17 -4.37 8.30
CA HIS A 377 -30.26 -3.58 8.89
C HIS A 377 -30.37 -2.21 8.19
N PRO A 378 -31.55 -1.81 7.68
CA PRO A 378 -31.70 -0.56 6.93
C PRO A 378 -31.22 0.68 7.68
N ASP A 379 -31.55 0.80 8.97
CA ASP A 379 -31.11 1.94 9.77
C ASP A 379 -29.60 1.97 10.04
N VAL A 380 -28.95 0.79 10.11
CA VAL A 380 -27.48 0.72 10.24
C VAL A 380 -26.83 1.16 8.92
N GLN A 381 -27.38 0.72 7.78
CA GLN A 381 -26.91 1.16 6.47
C GLN A 381 -27.04 2.68 6.32
N LYS A 382 -28.19 3.22 6.70
CA LYS A 382 -28.44 4.67 6.71
C LYS A 382 -27.49 5.40 7.65
N PHE A 383 -27.30 4.90 8.86
CA PHE A 383 -26.40 5.51 9.84
C PHE A 383 -24.96 5.63 9.33
N MET A 384 -24.40 4.55 8.77
CA MET A 384 -23.03 4.54 8.27
C MET A 384 -22.86 5.41 7.02
N THR A 385 -23.86 5.41 6.12
CA THR A 385 -23.84 6.28 4.93
C THR A 385 -24.02 7.75 5.29
N ASP A 386 -24.91 8.09 6.22
CA ASP A 386 -25.07 9.46 6.74
C ASP A 386 -23.79 9.97 7.41
N LEU A 387 -23.06 9.14 8.18
CA LEU A 387 -21.77 9.55 8.78
C LEU A 387 -20.73 9.90 7.70
N VAL A 388 -20.65 9.07 6.65
CA VAL A 388 -19.74 9.31 5.52
C VAL A 388 -20.14 10.55 4.74
N ASP A 389 -21.44 10.76 4.51
CA ASP A 389 -21.98 11.96 3.88
C ASP A 389 -21.63 13.22 4.67
N GLU A 390 -21.84 13.20 6.00
CA GLU A 390 -21.54 14.31 6.89
C GLU A 390 -20.04 14.66 6.87
N LEU A 391 -19.16 13.66 6.97
CA LEU A 391 -17.71 13.84 6.88
C LEU A 391 -17.31 14.47 5.54
N ALA A 392 -17.77 13.92 4.43
CA ALA A 392 -17.42 14.38 3.10
C ALA A 392 -18.00 15.78 2.79
N ALA A 393 -19.19 16.09 3.28
CA ALA A 393 -19.82 17.39 3.06
C ALA A 393 -19.17 18.51 3.89
N ARG A 394 -18.90 18.25 5.18
CA ARG A 394 -18.46 19.29 6.13
C ARG A 394 -16.96 19.52 6.14
N TYR A 395 -16.16 18.49 5.83
CA TYR A 395 -14.71 18.56 5.95
C TYR A 395 -14.05 18.35 4.58
N PRO A 396 -12.97 19.08 4.28
CA PRO A 396 -12.19 18.87 3.08
C PRO A 396 -11.16 17.76 3.30
N VAL A 397 -11.67 16.55 3.51
CA VAL A 397 -10.89 15.34 3.79
C VAL A 397 -10.23 14.80 2.52
N ASP A 398 -8.99 14.32 2.65
CA ASP A 398 -8.26 13.66 1.54
C ASP A 398 -8.86 12.28 1.21
N GLY A 399 -9.60 11.70 2.14
CA GLY A 399 -10.23 10.38 2.04
C GLY A 399 -11.04 10.02 3.27
N ILE A 400 -11.46 8.77 3.35
CA ILE A 400 -12.02 8.13 4.55
C ILE A 400 -11.42 6.72 4.65
N GLN A 401 -11.20 6.23 5.87
CA GLN A 401 -10.74 4.86 6.10
C GLN A 401 -11.69 4.04 6.98
N PHE A 402 -11.92 2.79 6.58
CA PHE A 402 -12.41 1.71 7.43
C PHE A 402 -11.31 0.66 7.66
N ASP A 403 -11.47 -0.19 8.68
CA ASP A 403 -10.51 -1.26 8.99
C ASP A 403 -11.19 -2.64 9.10
N ASP A 404 -10.56 -3.56 9.82
CA ASP A 404 -11.05 -4.92 10.07
C ASP A 404 -12.28 -4.97 11.01
N HIS A 405 -12.67 -3.88 11.67
CA HIS A 405 -13.93 -3.82 12.43
C HIS A 405 -15.14 -3.45 11.58
N PHE A 406 -14.94 -2.98 10.33
CA PHE A 406 -16.00 -2.94 9.32
C PHE A 406 -16.28 -4.37 8.82
N ALA A 407 -16.89 -5.16 9.69
CA ALA A 407 -16.97 -6.61 9.60
C ALA A 407 -18.34 -7.13 9.99
N TYR A 408 -18.64 -8.34 9.53
CA TYR A 408 -19.76 -9.14 9.99
C TYR A 408 -19.20 -10.49 10.51
N PRO A 409 -18.90 -10.60 11.82
CA PRO A 409 -18.34 -11.82 12.39
C PRO A 409 -19.11 -13.07 11.95
N VAL A 410 -18.38 -14.10 11.51
CA VAL A 410 -18.94 -15.27 10.81
C VAL A 410 -19.97 -16.04 11.63
N GLU A 411 -19.97 -15.89 12.95
CA GLU A 411 -20.93 -16.51 13.88
C GLU A 411 -22.25 -15.74 14.03
N LEU A 412 -22.37 -14.52 13.50
CA LEU A 412 -23.55 -13.67 13.62
C LEU A 412 -24.48 -13.73 12.39
N GLY A 413 -25.63 -13.08 12.48
CA GLY A 413 -26.61 -12.95 11.39
C GLY A 413 -27.81 -13.86 11.50
N TYR A 414 -28.11 -14.30 12.71
CA TYR A 414 -29.33 -15.02 13.06
C TYR A 414 -30.32 -14.14 13.82
N ASP A 415 -30.13 -12.82 13.82
CA ASP A 415 -31.11 -11.88 14.37
C ASP A 415 -32.40 -11.83 13.52
N PRO A 416 -33.55 -11.44 14.11
CA PRO A 416 -34.83 -11.47 13.42
C PRO A 416 -34.86 -10.73 12.08
N THR A 417 -34.18 -9.58 11.98
CA THR A 417 -34.11 -8.80 10.75
C THR A 417 -33.38 -9.56 9.65
N THR A 418 -32.21 -10.15 9.97
CA THR A 418 -31.46 -10.95 9.00
C THR A 418 -32.24 -12.19 8.55
N LEU A 419 -32.89 -12.90 9.48
CA LEU A 419 -33.68 -14.09 9.16
C LEU A 419 -34.88 -13.77 8.27
N ALA A 420 -35.60 -12.68 8.55
CA ALA A 420 -36.72 -12.23 7.74
C ALA A 420 -36.27 -11.87 6.31
N GLN A 421 -35.13 -11.16 6.17
CA GLN A 421 -34.55 -10.84 4.87
C GLN A 421 -34.13 -12.08 4.09
N TYR A 422 -33.52 -13.07 4.77
CA TYR A 422 -33.13 -14.32 4.12
C TYR A 422 -34.34 -15.09 3.62
N ALA A 423 -35.37 -15.27 4.46
CA ALA A 423 -36.59 -15.95 4.07
C ALA A 423 -37.27 -15.25 2.88
N LEU A 424 -37.30 -13.91 2.86
CA LEU A 424 -37.86 -13.15 1.75
C LEU A 424 -37.11 -13.40 0.42
N GLU A 425 -35.78 -13.43 0.45
CA GLU A 425 -34.94 -13.60 -0.75
C GLU A 425 -34.77 -15.06 -1.18
N ARG A 426 -35.18 -16.01 -0.34
CA ARG A 426 -35.01 -17.46 -0.55
C ARG A 426 -36.33 -18.22 -0.47
N ASP A 427 -37.42 -17.59 -0.89
CA ASP A 427 -38.75 -18.23 -1.02
C ASP A 427 -39.23 -18.94 0.25
N GLY A 428 -39.03 -18.30 1.40
CA GLY A 428 -39.43 -18.79 2.72
C GLY A 428 -38.45 -19.75 3.40
N GLN A 429 -37.29 -20.03 2.80
CA GLN A 429 -36.28 -20.91 3.40
C GLN A 429 -35.62 -20.30 4.63
N THR A 430 -35.21 -21.14 5.58
CA THR A 430 -34.36 -20.75 6.71
C THR A 430 -32.89 -20.94 6.36
N PRO A 431 -31.96 -20.09 6.87
CA PRO A 431 -30.55 -20.26 6.60
C PRO A 431 -29.99 -21.54 7.27
N PRO A 432 -28.86 -22.08 6.77
CA PRO A 432 -28.15 -23.19 7.41
C PRO A 432 -27.79 -22.93 8.87
N ASP A 433 -27.83 -24.01 9.67
CA ASP A 433 -27.45 -23.97 11.08
C ASP A 433 -25.96 -23.68 11.29
N LEU A 434 -25.12 -24.18 10.38
CA LEU A 434 -23.68 -23.96 10.45
C LEU A 434 -23.35 -22.56 9.93
N ALA A 435 -22.86 -21.70 10.82
CA ALA A 435 -22.49 -20.33 10.48
C ALA A 435 -21.34 -20.25 9.46
N THR A 436 -20.58 -21.32 9.25
CA THR A 436 -19.53 -21.39 8.21
C THR A 436 -19.98 -22.11 6.94
N ASP A 437 -21.29 -22.34 6.77
CA ASP A 437 -21.82 -22.84 5.50
C ASP A 437 -21.47 -21.87 4.35
N PRO A 438 -20.88 -22.35 3.24
CA PRO A 438 -20.39 -21.47 2.17
C PRO A 438 -21.45 -20.57 1.54
N ASP A 439 -22.68 -21.06 1.35
CA ASP A 439 -23.76 -20.28 0.73
C ASP A 439 -24.30 -19.25 1.71
N TRP A 440 -24.38 -19.62 2.99
CA TRP A 440 -24.75 -18.70 4.05
C TRP A 440 -23.73 -17.59 4.29
N MET A 441 -22.44 -17.93 4.30
CA MET A 441 -21.35 -16.96 4.37
C MET A 441 -21.38 -16.00 3.18
N ARG A 442 -21.55 -16.53 1.97
CA ARG A 442 -21.62 -15.72 0.75
C ARG A 442 -22.77 -14.73 0.79
N TRP A 443 -23.96 -15.18 1.20
CA TRP A 443 -25.13 -14.31 1.30
C TRP A 443 -24.93 -13.19 2.34
N ARG A 444 -24.42 -13.50 3.55
CA ARG A 444 -24.17 -12.47 4.58
C ARG A 444 -23.02 -11.53 4.21
N SER A 445 -21.96 -12.05 3.59
CA SER A 445 -20.88 -11.22 3.03
C SER A 445 -21.43 -10.25 1.97
N GLY A 446 -22.45 -10.67 1.21
CA GLY A 446 -23.21 -9.81 0.31
C GLY A 446 -23.87 -8.61 1.00
N ARG A 447 -24.34 -8.74 2.24
CA ARG A 447 -24.90 -7.60 3.02
C ARG A 447 -23.85 -6.57 3.39
N LEU A 448 -22.70 -7.03 3.87
CA LEU A 448 -21.57 -6.15 4.16
C LEU A 448 -21.06 -5.46 2.88
N THR A 449 -21.01 -6.21 1.78
CA THR A 449 -20.61 -5.71 0.45
C THR A 449 -21.59 -4.65 -0.09
N GLN A 450 -22.89 -4.86 0.07
CA GLN A 450 -23.91 -3.86 -0.31
C GLN A 450 -23.71 -2.55 0.45
N LEU A 451 -23.47 -2.62 1.76
CA LEU A 451 -23.20 -1.43 2.57
C LEU A 451 -21.91 -0.70 2.12
N MET A 452 -20.82 -1.43 1.87
CA MET A 452 -19.59 -0.83 1.35
C MET A 452 -19.83 -0.12 0.00
N GLY A 453 -20.62 -0.72 -0.89
CA GLY A 453 -21.02 -0.09 -2.16
C GLY A 453 -21.79 1.22 -1.97
N GLN A 454 -22.76 1.25 -1.05
CA GLN A 454 -23.52 2.46 -0.73
C GLN A 454 -22.62 3.57 -0.13
N ILE A 455 -21.73 3.19 0.78
CA ILE A 455 -20.74 4.09 1.40
C ILE A 455 -19.82 4.69 0.32
N GLN A 456 -19.33 3.86 -0.61
CA GLN A 456 -18.48 4.31 -1.70
C GLN A 456 -19.19 5.29 -2.62
N GLN A 457 -20.42 4.98 -3.03
CA GLN A 457 -21.22 5.87 -3.88
C GLN A 457 -21.48 7.20 -3.19
N THR A 458 -21.80 7.18 -1.89
CA THR A 458 -22.02 8.37 -1.06
C THR A 458 -20.77 9.24 -1.02
N LEU A 459 -19.60 8.65 -0.71
CA LEU A 459 -18.33 9.38 -0.68
C LEU A 459 -18.02 10.01 -2.04
N LYS A 460 -18.11 9.24 -3.13
CA LYS A 460 -17.74 9.73 -4.47
C LYS A 460 -18.72 10.76 -5.02
N ALA A 461 -19.99 10.69 -4.66
CA ALA A 461 -20.98 11.70 -5.03
C ALA A 461 -20.70 13.05 -4.37
N LYS A 462 -20.22 13.05 -3.12
CA LYS A 462 -19.85 14.28 -2.40
C LYS A 462 -18.46 14.79 -2.71
N ARG A 463 -17.48 13.89 -2.81
CA ARG A 463 -16.07 14.18 -3.09
C ARG A 463 -15.47 13.11 -3.99
N SER A 464 -15.57 13.33 -5.30
CA SER A 464 -15.05 12.39 -6.31
C SER A 464 -13.54 12.14 -6.23
N THR A 465 -12.77 13.11 -5.70
CA THR A 465 -11.31 13.01 -5.54
C THR A 465 -10.87 12.32 -4.24
N ALA A 466 -11.74 12.27 -3.22
CA ALA A 466 -11.44 11.68 -1.91
C ALA A 466 -11.22 10.17 -2.04
N ILE A 467 -10.18 9.64 -1.38
CA ILE A 467 -9.89 8.21 -1.43
C ILE A 467 -10.80 7.41 -0.50
N MET A 468 -11.24 6.23 -0.96
CA MET A 468 -11.77 5.18 -0.09
C MET A 468 -10.61 4.26 0.33
N SER A 469 -10.17 4.40 1.58
CA SER A 469 -9.08 3.61 2.16
C SER A 469 -9.64 2.46 3.00
N LEU A 470 -9.00 1.29 2.95
CA LEU A 470 -9.35 0.13 3.78
C LEU A 470 -8.09 -0.46 4.42
N SER A 471 -8.14 -0.73 5.72
CA SER A 471 -7.08 -1.40 6.47
C SER A 471 -7.52 -2.76 7.01
N PRO A 472 -7.62 -3.81 6.18
CA PRO A 472 -8.16 -5.10 6.60
C PRO A 472 -7.08 -6.09 7.05
N ASN A 473 -7.50 -7.22 7.63
CA ASN A 473 -6.66 -8.42 7.69
C ASN A 473 -6.44 -9.04 6.29
N PRO A 474 -5.45 -9.94 6.11
CA PRO A 474 -5.30 -10.72 4.87
C PRO A 474 -6.61 -11.41 4.42
N GLN A 475 -6.87 -11.48 3.11
CA GLN A 475 -8.17 -11.85 2.53
C GLN A 475 -8.73 -13.17 3.06
N PRO A 476 -7.94 -14.26 3.17
CA PRO A 476 -8.47 -15.53 3.66
C PRO A 476 -9.02 -15.42 5.09
N PHE A 477 -8.32 -14.68 5.96
CA PHE A 477 -8.74 -14.46 7.34
C PHE A 477 -9.93 -13.50 7.41
N ALA A 478 -9.88 -12.38 6.69
CA ALA A 478 -10.92 -11.36 6.66
C ALA A 478 -12.28 -11.94 6.21
N TYR A 479 -12.29 -12.80 5.19
CA TYR A 479 -13.52 -13.45 4.73
C TYR A 479 -14.00 -14.54 5.69
N SER A 480 -13.10 -15.46 6.10
CA SER A 480 -13.51 -16.63 6.88
C SER A 480 -13.96 -16.30 8.29
N THR A 481 -13.48 -15.20 8.88
CA THR A 481 -13.81 -14.81 10.26
C THR A 481 -14.82 -13.68 10.34
N SER A 482 -14.82 -12.79 9.35
CA SER A 482 -15.45 -11.47 9.45
C SER A 482 -16.30 -11.13 8.22
N LEU A 483 -16.42 -12.07 7.28
CA LEU A 483 -17.18 -11.94 6.03
C LEU A 483 -16.77 -10.72 5.18
N GLN A 484 -15.59 -10.16 5.44
CA GLN A 484 -15.06 -8.99 4.75
C GLN A 484 -14.38 -9.43 3.45
N SER A 485 -15.07 -9.23 2.32
CA SER A 485 -14.61 -9.63 0.98
C SER A 485 -13.89 -8.47 0.29
N TRP A 486 -12.79 -7.99 0.87
CA TRP A 486 -12.12 -6.81 0.35
C TRP A 486 -11.54 -7.00 -1.05
N SER A 487 -11.18 -8.22 -1.45
CA SER A 487 -10.68 -8.52 -2.80
C SER A 487 -11.77 -8.32 -3.87
N ASP A 488 -13.03 -8.62 -3.55
CA ASP A 488 -14.20 -8.28 -4.38
C ASP A 488 -14.38 -6.76 -4.48
N TRP A 489 -14.26 -6.04 -3.36
CA TRP A 489 -14.42 -4.58 -3.33
C TRP A 489 -13.32 -3.86 -4.13
N VAL A 490 -12.08 -4.33 -4.04
CA VAL A 490 -10.98 -3.90 -4.93
C VAL A 490 -11.27 -4.26 -6.39
N GLY A 491 -11.82 -5.46 -6.63
CA GLY A 491 -12.26 -5.92 -7.94
C GLY A 491 -13.29 -5.00 -8.61
N ARG A 492 -14.21 -4.45 -7.82
CA ARG A 492 -15.26 -3.51 -8.23
C ARG A 492 -14.78 -2.06 -8.38
N GLY A 493 -13.54 -1.76 -7.99
CA GLY A 493 -12.99 -0.40 -7.98
C GLY A 493 -13.56 0.48 -6.87
N TRP A 494 -14.03 -0.11 -5.77
CA TRP A 494 -14.61 0.64 -4.65
C TRP A 494 -13.56 1.13 -3.64
N ILE A 495 -12.43 0.44 -3.55
CA ILE A 495 -11.31 0.79 -2.69
C ILE A 495 -10.22 1.43 -3.54
N ASP A 496 -9.76 2.63 -3.15
CA ASP A 496 -8.69 3.37 -3.82
C ASP A 496 -7.31 3.11 -3.19
N GLU A 497 -7.28 2.74 -1.91
CA GLU A 497 -6.06 2.47 -1.14
C GLU A 497 -6.30 1.30 -0.19
N LEU A 498 -5.37 0.34 -0.17
CA LEU A 498 -5.42 -0.80 0.73
C LEU A 498 -4.20 -0.79 1.64
N ILE A 499 -4.42 -1.02 2.94
CA ILE A 499 -3.35 -1.10 3.95
C ILE A 499 -3.52 -2.39 4.74
N VAL A 500 -3.01 -3.50 4.21
CA VAL A 500 -3.24 -4.81 4.84
C VAL A 500 -2.49 -4.90 6.18
N GLN A 501 -3.19 -5.25 7.25
CA GLN A 501 -2.66 -5.40 8.59
C GLN A 501 -1.86 -6.71 8.72
N ILE A 502 -0.54 -6.65 8.51
CA ILE A 502 0.36 -7.80 8.67
C ILE A 502 1.07 -7.68 10.01
N TYR A 503 0.33 -7.94 11.08
CA TYR A 503 0.82 -7.84 12.45
C TYR A 503 1.47 -9.15 12.89
N ARG A 504 2.60 -9.49 12.25
CA ARG A 504 3.42 -10.66 12.56
C ARG A 504 4.73 -10.20 13.19
N GLU A 505 5.15 -10.86 14.26
CA GLU A 505 6.49 -10.65 14.86
C GLU A 505 7.56 -11.46 14.14
N ASP A 506 7.19 -12.65 13.66
CA ASP A 506 8.07 -13.55 12.95
C ASP A 506 8.30 -13.04 11.51
N PRO A 507 9.55 -12.80 11.09
CA PRO A 507 9.85 -12.29 9.75
C PRO A 507 9.43 -13.22 8.60
N ALA A 508 9.49 -14.55 8.80
CA ALA A 508 9.12 -15.51 7.77
C ALA A 508 7.60 -15.55 7.60
N LEU A 509 6.83 -15.48 8.70
CA LEU A 509 5.37 -15.35 8.62
C LEU A 509 4.96 -14.00 8.03
N PHE A 510 5.67 -12.92 8.39
CA PHE A 510 5.44 -11.60 7.79
C PHE A 510 5.67 -11.65 6.27
N GLU A 511 6.80 -12.20 5.82
CA GLU A 511 7.12 -12.30 4.40
C GLU A 511 6.15 -13.21 3.64
N ALA A 512 5.71 -14.32 4.24
CA ALA A 512 4.73 -15.21 3.63
C ALA A 512 3.40 -14.50 3.34
N GLU A 513 2.91 -13.65 4.26
CA GLU A 513 1.68 -12.87 4.08
C GLU A 513 1.83 -11.80 2.99
N LEU A 514 3.05 -11.28 2.77
CA LEU A 514 3.31 -10.37 1.64
C LEU A 514 3.14 -11.06 0.28
N LEU A 515 3.27 -12.39 0.22
CA LEU A 515 3.13 -13.18 -0.99
C LEU A 515 1.69 -13.68 -1.21
N ASP A 516 0.73 -13.25 -0.38
CA ASP A 516 -0.68 -13.59 -0.54
C ASP A 516 -1.19 -13.21 -1.93
N ARG A 517 -1.93 -14.13 -2.55
CA ARG A 517 -2.39 -13.98 -3.94
C ARG A 517 -3.31 -12.77 -4.11
N ASP A 518 -4.24 -12.56 -3.19
CA ASP A 518 -5.20 -11.46 -3.29
C ASP A 518 -4.51 -10.11 -3.07
N LEU A 519 -3.53 -10.06 -2.16
CA LEU A 519 -2.68 -8.89 -1.97
C LEU A 519 -1.90 -8.54 -3.24
N GLN A 520 -1.29 -9.54 -3.89
CA GLN A 520 -0.57 -9.35 -5.15
C GLN A 520 -1.51 -8.89 -6.27
N ILE A 521 -2.69 -9.49 -6.40
CA ILE A 521 -3.70 -9.05 -7.38
C ILE A 521 -4.14 -7.62 -7.11
N ALA A 522 -4.31 -7.24 -5.84
CA ALA A 522 -4.66 -5.88 -5.45
C ALA A 522 -3.54 -4.88 -5.75
N SER A 523 -2.26 -5.26 -5.61
CA SER A 523 -1.14 -4.34 -5.85
C SER A 523 -0.96 -3.97 -7.33
N TYR A 524 -1.38 -4.84 -8.26
CA TYR A 524 -1.51 -4.49 -9.68
C TYR A 524 -2.65 -3.50 -9.95
N LYS A 525 -3.60 -3.39 -9.02
CA LYS A 525 -4.85 -2.64 -9.17
C LYS A 525 -4.79 -1.28 -8.47
N ILE A 526 -4.31 -1.21 -7.25
CA ILE A 526 -4.33 0.01 -6.43
C ILE A 526 -3.05 0.09 -5.60
N PRO A 527 -2.71 1.26 -5.05
CA PRO A 527 -1.70 1.35 -4.02
C PRO A 527 -2.03 0.41 -2.86
N VAL A 528 -1.20 -0.63 -2.70
CA VAL A 528 -1.25 -1.56 -1.56
C VAL A 528 -0.06 -1.27 -0.67
N SER A 529 -0.36 -0.80 0.54
CA SER A 529 0.60 -0.61 1.63
C SER A 529 0.41 -1.69 2.69
N VAL A 530 1.37 -1.78 3.62
CA VAL A 530 1.30 -2.73 4.74
C VAL A 530 1.19 -1.99 6.07
N GLY A 531 0.20 -2.38 6.87
CA GLY A 531 0.12 -2.02 8.27
C GLY A 531 1.13 -2.82 9.08
N ILE A 532 2.09 -2.14 9.70
CA ILE A 532 3.12 -2.72 10.57
C ILE A 532 2.78 -2.41 12.02
N LEU A 533 2.71 -3.44 12.86
CA LEU A 533 2.55 -3.28 14.30
C LEU A 533 3.88 -2.83 14.93
N THR A 534 3.91 -1.65 15.53
CA THR A 534 5.11 -1.11 16.22
C THR A 534 5.15 -1.42 17.70
N GLY A 535 4.21 -2.25 18.16
CA GLY A 535 4.04 -2.71 19.52
C GLY A 535 2.67 -2.34 20.08
N LEU A 536 2.39 -2.86 21.27
CA LEU A 536 1.24 -2.53 22.10
C LEU A 536 1.74 -2.13 23.49
N LYS A 537 0.90 -1.46 24.29
CA LYS A 537 1.22 -0.98 25.65
C LYS A 537 1.92 -2.01 26.55
N VAL A 538 1.56 -3.27 26.40
CA VAL A 538 2.06 -4.40 27.21
C VAL A 538 3.03 -5.31 26.47
N LYS A 539 3.25 -5.06 25.17
CA LYS A 539 4.07 -5.88 24.29
C LYS A 539 4.78 -4.99 23.25
N PRO A 540 5.90 -4.35 23.61
CA PRO A 540 6.62 -3.49 22.67
C PRO A 540 7.28 -4.29 21.55
N MET A 541 7.38 -3.71 20.36
CA MET A 541 8.13 -4.27 19.23
C MET A 541 9.49 -3.57 19.11
N PRO A 542 10.63 -4.30 19.08
CA PRO A 542 11.94 -3.70 18.82
C PRO A 542 11.97 -2.95 17.49
N ILE A 543 12.56 -1.75 17.47
CA ILE A 543 12.55 -0.92 16.25
C ILE A 543 13.29 -1.56 15.07
N ASP A 544 14.31 -2.39 15.33
CA ASP A 544 15.06 -3.06 14.26
C ASP A 544 14.21 -4.11 13.52
N ARG A 545 13.25 -4.72 14.21
CA ARG A 545 12.26 -5.61 13.59
C ARG A 545 11.32 -4.83 12.68
N VAL A 546 10.82 -3.69 13.15
CA VAL A 546 10.02 -2.76 12.35
C VAL A 546 10.80 -2.33 11.11
N ALA A 547 12.08 -1.97 11.26
CA ALA A 547 12.94 -1.58 10.15
C ALA A 547 13.13 -2.71 9.13
N THR A 548 13.30 -3.95 9.59
CA THR A 548 13.40 -5.12 8.70
C THR A 548 12.11 -5.32 7.91
N GLN A 549 10.95 -5.18 8.56
CA GLN A 549 9.65 -5.29 7.89
C GLN A 549 9.44 -4.22 6.82
N VAL A 550 9.83 -2.97 7.09
CA VAL A 550 9.82 -1.89 6.08
C VAL A 550 10.66 -2.27 4.86
N GLN A 551 11.85 -2.85 5.07
CA GLN A 551 12.70 -3.29 3.96
C GLN A 551 12.09 -4.45 3.17
N LEU A 552 11.47 -5.43 3.84
CA LEU A 552 10.76 -6.52 3.17
C LEU A 552 9.61 -6.00 2.30
N VAL A 553 8.82 -5.05 2.80
CA VAL A 553 7.74 -4.40 2.03
C VAL A 553 8.29 -3.71 0.77
N ARG A 554 9.41 -2.99 0.88
CA ARG A 554 10.09 -2.34 -0.26
C ARG A 554 10.64 -3.35 -1.26
N GLN A 555 11.19 -4.47 -0.80
CA GLN A 555 11.69 -5.55 -1.68
C GLN A 555 10.56 -6.17 -2.50
N LYS A 556 9.33 -6.24 -1.95
CA LYS A 556 8.13 -6.66 -2.70
C LYS A 556 7.49 -5.54 -3.52
N GLN A 557 8.12 -4.37 -3.60
CA GLN A 557 7.69 -3.21 -4.40
C GLN A 557 6.26 -2.74 -4.09
N LEU A 558 5.81 -2.93 -2.85
CA LEU A 558 4.52 -2.42 -2.40
C LEU A 558 4.55 -0.90 -2.22
N ALA A 559 3.37 -0.28 -2.20
CA ALA A 559 3.21 1.18 -2.28
C ALA A 559 3.67 1.93 -1.01
N GLY A 560 3.86 1.23 0.11
CA GLY A 560 4.40 1.83 1.33
C GLY A 560 4.01 1.10 2.61
N VAL A 561 4.13 1.81 3.73
CA VAL A 561 3.89 1.29 5.07
C VAL A 561 3.08 2.27 5.91
N SER A 562 2.28 1.74 6.82
CA SER A 562 1.65 2.52 7.88
C SER A 562 1.89 1.87 9.24
N PHE A 563 2.16 2.64 10.28
CA PHE A 563 2.50 2.10 11.60
C PHE A 563 1.33 2.18 12.56
N PHE A 564 0.94 1.02 13.10
CA PHE A 564 -0.01 0.91 14.21
C PHE A 564 0.79 0.82 15.51
N PHE A 565 0.88 1.88 16.30
CA PHE A 565 0.28 3.22 16.15
C PHE A 565 1.21 4.29 16.76
N TYR A 566 0.84 5.57 16.70
CA TYR A 566 1.70 6.69 17.12
C TYR A 566 2.41 6.46 18.47
N GLU A 567 1.70 5.95 19.47
CA GLU A 567 2.27 5.75 20.79
C GLU A 567 3.29 4.60 20.83
N SER A 568 3.02 3.43 20.26
CA SER A 568 4.03 2.36 20.24
C SER A 568 5.18 2.64 19.28
N LEU A 569 4.97 3.53 18.31
CA LEU A 569 6.02 4.03 17.46
C LEU A 569 7.05 4.85 18.25
N TRP A 570 6.64 5.66 19.25
CA TRP A 570 7.54 6.58 19.97
C TRP A 570 7.68 6.39 21.49
N ASN A 571 6.58 6.08 22.18
CA ASN A 571 6.41 6.27 23.63
C ASN A 571 6.17 4.96 24.41
N LEU A 572 5.34 4.04 23.89
CA LEU A 572 4.99 2.78 24.55
C LEU A 572 6.00 1.68 24.22
N THR A 573 7.23 1.89 24.66
CA THR A 573 8.37 1.00 24.41
C THR A 573 9.42 1.14 25.50
N SER A 574 10.28 0.13 25.65
CA SER A 574 11.45 0.18 26.53
C SER A 574 12.68 0.84 25.86
N GLU A 575 12.63 1.04 24.55
CA GLU A 575 13.73 1.66 23.80
C GLU A 575 13.70 3.18 23.92
N ASN A 576 14.87 3.82 23.86
CA ASN A 576 14.97 5.27 23.83
C ASN A 576 14.22 5.85 22.60
N ARG A 577 13.37 6.86 22.84
CA ARG A 577 12.57 7.52 21.79
C ARG A 577 13.41 8.12 20.65
N GLU A 578 14.53 8.76 20.97
CA GLU A 578 15.44 9.33 19.97
C GLU A 578 16.02 8.24 19.07
N ARG A 579 16.40 7.09 19.64
CA ARG A 579 16.86 5.93 18.85
C ARG A 579 15.78 5.52 17.84
N ARG A 580 14.53 5.40 18.27
CA ARG A 580 13.42 5.03 17.37
C ARG A 580 13.20 6.06 16.28
N GLN A 581 13.18 7.34 16.63
CA GLN A 581 13.05 8.44 15.67
C GLN A 581 14.22 8.48 14.67
N GLN A 582 15.46 8.24 15.11
CA GLN A 582 16.63 8.16 14.25
C GLN A 582 16.53 6.97 13.28
N THR A 583 16.10 5.81 13.74
CA THR A 583 15.88 4.64 12.87
C THR A 583 14.83 4.95 11.80
N ILE A 584 13.69 5.55 12.16
CA ILE A 584 12.67 5.93 11.17
C ILE A 584 13.17 7.01 10.22
N ARG A 585 13.89 8.03 10.70
CA ARG A 585 14.52 9.05 9.84
C ARG A 585 15.53 8.46 8.85
N ARG A 586 16.27 7.41 9.23
CA ARG A 586 17.15 6.67 8.30
C ARG A 586 16.36 5.90 7.26
N LEU A 587 15.24 5.26 7.65
CA LEU A 587 14.37 4.56 6.71
C LEU A 587 13.70 5.52 5.71
N PHE A 588 13.32 6.71 6.18
CA PHE A 588 12.63 7.75 5.42
C PHE A 588 13.53 8.96 5.15
N PHE A 589 14.81 8.73 4.86
CA PHE A 589 15.79 9.82 4.68
C PHE A 589 15.35 10.83 3.61
N ASN A 590 14.90 10.34 2.46
CA ASN A 590 14.36 11.19 1.40
C ASN A 590 12.87 11.46 1.66
N PRO A 591 12.40 12.72 1.60
CA PRO A 591 10.97 13.05 1.63
C PRO A 591 10.19 12.30 0.54
N ALA A 592 8.98 11.84 0.87
CA ALA A 592 8.02 11.30 -0.10
C ALA A 592 6.76 12.15 -0.02
N PHE A 593 6.50 12.95 -1.06
CA PHE A 593 5.37 13.86 -1.10
C PHE A 593 4.16 13.18 -1.68
N ARG A 594 3.13 12.95 -0.85
CA ARG A 594 1.80 12.56 -1.32
C ARG A 594 1.07 13.83 -1.78
N SER A 595 0.51 13.84 -2.99
CA SER A 595 -0.34 14.95 -3.42
C SER A 595 -1.60 14.98 -2.54
N ASN A 596 -1.81 16.09 -1.83
CA ASN A 596 -3.08 16.38 -1.17
C ASN A 596 -4.14 16.60 -2.27
N ARG A 597 -5.32 15.98 -2.14
CA ARG A 597 -6.32 15.90 -3.22
C ARG A 597 -7.51 16.83 -3.04
#